data_AF-A0A533WLV4-F1
#
_entry.id   AF-A0A533WLV4-F1
#
_cell.length_a   1.000
_cell.length_b   1.000
_cell.length_c   1.000
_cell.angle_alpha   90.00
_cell.angle_beta   90.00
_cell.angle_gamma   90.00
#
_symmetry.space_group_name_H-M   'P 1'
#
loop_
_entity.id
_entity.type
_entity.pdbx_description
1 polymer ?
#
loop_
_entity_poly.entity_id
_entity_poly.type
_entity_poly.pdbx_seq_one_letter_code
_entity_poly.pdbx_strand_id
1 'polypeptide(L)'
;MDKERRLIVVAVAAVVIAAAATAFFTPSQTTLPIPEPRQNKGNSSSGIQVLAENLEVPWAIDVAQDGRLFFTERPGRIRVIENGTLLQAPAAYINVEQNGESGLLGLVLHPNFTENHLLYVYQTYFNGTSVFNKVLMLTERDNKIINSKVIIDGIPAADRNDGGRIKFGPDDKLYIATGDARQPDLAQNAGSLAGKILRLNPDGSIPHDNPFEGSPVYSYGHRNIQGLAWHPVTGELYASEHGAEGNDEINLIKPGANYGWPIEECAAQRFEKPVVCFQTGWATRTTYCWQP
;
A
#
# COMPACT_ATOMS: atom_id res chain seq x y z
N MET A 1 52.24 18.88 46.67
CA MET A 1 51.06 18.99 45.79
C MET A 1 50.01 19.75 46.55
N ASP A 2 49.72 20.97 46.09
CA ASP A 2 49.00 21.99 46.84
C ASP A 2 47.56 21.59 47.19
N LYS A 3 47.04 22.04 48.33
CA LYS A 3 45.71 21.67 48.85
C LYS A 3 44.61 21.99 47.83
N GLU A 4 44.77 23.09 47.09
CA GLU A 4 43.85 23.49 46.01
C GLU A 4 43.91 22.55 44.80
N ARG A 5 45.10 22.07 44.40
CA ARG A 5 45.23 21.08 43.30
C ARG A 5 44.62 19.73 43.65
N ARG A 6 44.62 19.32 44.93
CA ARG A 6 43.94 18.09 45.38
C ARG A 6 42.42 18.22 45.33
N LEU A 7 41.86 19.38 45.67
CA LEU A 7 40.41 19.62 45.59
C LEU A 7 39.90 19.65 44.14
N ILE A 8 40.66 20.25 43.22
CA ILE A 8 40.29 20.30 41.79
C ILE A 8 40.33 18.90 41.15
N VAL A 9 41.35 18.09 41.46
CA VAL A 9 41.46 16.72 40.92
C VAL A 9 40.34 15.81 41.46
N VAL A 10 39.95 15.96 42.73
CA VAL A 10 38.82 15.20 43.31
C VAL A 10 37.49 15.65 42.71
N ALA A 11 37.29 16.95 42.47
CA ALA A 11 36.08 17.47 41.84
C ALA A 11 35.94 17.03 40.37
N VAL A 12 37.02 17.04 39.59
CA VAL A 12 37.01 16.58 38.19
C VAL A 12 36.82 15.06 38.10
N ALA A 13 37.41 14.28 39.01
CA ALA A 13 37.17 12.84 39.08
C ALA A 13 35.71 12.50 39.45
N ALA A 14 35.09 13.26 40.36
CA ALA A 14 33.69 13.07 40.73
C ALA A 14 32.72 13.41 39.58
N VAL A 15 33.02 14.44 38.77
CA VAL A 15 32.20 14.80 37.60
C VAL A 15 32.35 13.78 36.45
N VAL A 16 33.55 13.22 36.24
CA VAL A 16 33.77 12.17 35.23
C VAL A 16 33.12 10.83 35.62
N ILE A 17 33.11 10.49 36.92
CA ILE A 17 32.41 9.28 37.42
C ILE A 17 30.89 9.47 37.39
N ALA A 18 30.37 10.69 37.64
CA ALA A 18 28.95 10.99 37.49
C ALA A 18 28.48 11.00 36.02
N ALA A 19 29.34 11.39 35.08
CA ALA A 19 29.04 11.35 33.64
C ALA A 19 29.15 9.93 33.02
N ALA A 20 30.00 9.07 33.58
CA ALA A 20 30.13 7.67 33.14
C ALA A 20 29.03 6.75 33.72
N ALA A 21 28.40 7.14 34.83
CA ALA A 21 27.33 6.36 35.47
C ALA A 21 25.92 6.62 34.89
N THR A 22 25.74 7.61 34.01
CA THR A 22 24.46 7.87 33.32
C THR A 22 24.41 7.33 31.88
N ALA A 23 25.46 6.69 31.40
CA ALA A 23 25.58 6.25 30.00
C ALA A 23 25.18 4.78 29.75
N PHE A 24 24.69 4.04 30.77
CA PHE A 24 24.46 2.60 30.63
C PHE A 24 23.15 2.10 31.23
N PHE A 25 22.01 2.77 31.00
CA PHE A 25 20.70 2.10 31.09
C PHE A 25 19.66 2.80 30.21
N THR A 26 19.79 2.64 28.89
CA THR A 26 18.59 2.56 28.04
C THR A 26 18.45 1.11 27.61
N PRO A 27 17.45 0.36 28.10
CA PRO A 27 17.03 -0.82 27.37
C PRO A 27 16.41 -0.32 26.07
N SER A 28 17.21 -0.24 25.01
CA SER A 28 16.73 -0.01 23.66
C SER A 28 16.09 -1.31 23.16
N GLN A 29 14.93 -1.64 23.71
CA GLN A 29 14.03 -2.69 23.22
C GLN A 29 12.58 -2.24 23.49
N THR A 30 12.10 -1.28 22.70
CA THR A 30 10.68 -0.93 22.62
C THR A 30 10.13 -1.12 21.21
N THR A 31 10.60 -2.17 20.53
CA THR A 31 9.74 -2.89 19.61
C THR A 31 9.49 -4.25 20.24
N LEU A 32 8.21 -4.61 20.44
CA LEU A 32 7.88 -6.01 20.66
C LEU A 32 8.38 -6.73 19.40
N PRO A 33 9.31 -7.70 19.48
CA PRO A 33 9.60 -8.50 18.31
C PRO A 33 8.30 -9.16 17.90
N ILE A 34 7.88 -8.93 16.65
CA ILE A 34 6.83 -9.74 16.04
C ILE A 34 7.31 -11.19 16.22
N PRO A 35 6.52 -12.08 16.85
CA PRO A 35 6.93 -13.45 17.03
C PRO A 35 7.32 -14.02 15.66
N GLU A 36 8.56 -14.49 15.51
CA GLU A 36 8.89 -15.23 14.30
C GLU A 36 7.88 -16.37 14.13
N PRO A 37 7.38 -16.63 12.91
CA PRO A 37 6.52 -17.78 12.68
C PRO A 37 7.21 -19.01 13.24
N ARG A 38 6.61 -19.63 14.27
CA ARG A 38 7.18 -20.83 14.88
C ARG A 38 7.23 -21.90 13.79
N GLN A 39 8.43 -22.21 13.29
CA GLN A 39 8.64 -23.36 12.43
C GLN A 39 8.53 -24.63 13.28
N ASN A 40 7.30 -25.01 13.62
CA ASN A 40 7.03 -26.28 14.29
C ASN A 40 7.17 -27.41 13.28
N LYS A 41 8.37 -28.01 13.20
CA LYS A 41 8.52 -29.39 12.71
C LYS A 41 7.92 -30.34 13.75
N GLY A 42 6.59 -30.44 13.79
CA GLY A 42 5.88 -31.38 14.65
C GLY A 42 4.47 -30.93 15.01
N ASN A 43 3.48 -31.60 14.42
CA ASN A 43 2.04 -31.62 14.74
C ASN A 43 1.41 -30.35 15.36
N SER A 44 0.78 -29.58 14.45
CA SER A 44 -0.44 -28.80 14.68
C SER A 44 -0.44 -27.83 15.86
N SER A 45 0.31 -26.74 15.73
CA SER A 45 -0.04 -25.47 16.39
C SER A 45 -1.18 -24.79 15.62
N SER A 46 -2.22 -24.33 16.32
CA SER A 46 -3.42 -23.75 15.72
C SER A 46 -3.15 -22.53 14.84
N GLY A 47 -3.63 -22.56 13.59
CA GLY A 47 -4.15 -21.38 12.89
C GLY A 47 -3.29 -20.72 11.81
N ILE A 48 -2.01 -21.03 11.65
CA ILE A 48 -1.15 -20.44 10.60
C ILE A 48 -0.55 -21.56 9.76
N GLN A 49 -0.77 -21.48 8.45
CA GLN A 49 -0.19 -22.38 7.46
C GLN A 49 0.64 -21.56 6.48
N VAL A 50 1.91 -21.96 6.32
CA VAL A 50 2.78 -21.39 5.29
C VAL A 50 2.42 -22.05 3.96
N LEU A 51 1.94 -21.26 2.99
CA LEU A 51 1.61 -21.75 1.65
C LEU A 51 2.78 -21.60 0.66
N ALA A 52 3.66 -20.62 0.89
CA ALA A 52 4.79 -20.33 0.03
C ALA A 52 5.87 -19.56 0.81
N GLU A 53 7.14 -19.78 0.44
CA GLU A 53 8.31 -19.11 1.00
C GLU A 53 9.25 -18.67 -0.14
N ASN A 54 10.29 -17.91 0.19
CA ASN A 54 11.30 -17.42 -0.76
C ASN A 54 10.70 -16.60 -1.91
N LEU A 55 9.66 -15.81 -1.59
CA LEU A 55 9.01 -14.89 -2.52
C LEU A 55 9.82 -13.60 -2.63
N GLU A 56 9.79 -12.99 -3.81
CA GLU A 56 10.53 -11.76 -4.08
C GLU A 56 9.60 -10.55 -4.04
N VAL A 57 9.52 -9.94 -2.86
CA VAL A 57 8.68 -8.75 -2.60
C VAL A 57 7.22 -8.93 -3.08
N PRO A 58 6.47 -9.89 -2.52
CA PRO A 58 5.06 -10.05 -2.83
C PRO A 58 4.27 -8.78 -2.44
N TRP A 59 3.30 -8.36 -3.25
CA TRP A 59 2.62 -7.07 -3.08
C TRP A 59 1.09 -7.16 -2.93
N ALA A 60 0.39 -7.80 -3.86
CA ALA A 60 -1.05 -8.06 -3.77
C ALA A 60 -1.36 -9.54 -3.96
N ILE A 61 -2.43 -10.00 -3.33
CA ILE A 61 -2.97 -11.35 -3.45
C ILE A 61 -4.48 -11.27 -3.58
N ASP A 62 -5.05 -12.16 -4.38
CA ASP A 62 -6.50 -12.37 -4.48
C ASP A 62 -6.82 -13.86 -4.66
N VAL A 63 -8.01 -14.26 -4.22
CA VAL A 63 -8.42 -15.66 -4.12
C VAL A 63 -9.59 -15.90 -5.07
N ALA A 64 -9.39 -16.80 -6.03
CA ALA A 64 -10.43 -17.24 -6.94
C ALA A 64 -11.44 -18.14 -6.22
N GLN A 65 -12.69 -18.15 -6.70
CA GLN A 65 -13.75 -19.02 -6.15
C GLN A 65 -13.44 -20.51 -6.35
N ASP A 66 -12.59 -20.86 -7.33
CA ASP A 66 -12.08 -22.22 -7.53
C ASP A 66 -10.98 -22.62 -6.54
N GLY A 67 -10.56 -21.71 -5.65
CA GLY A 67 -9.55 -21.94 -4.61
C GLY A 67 -8.12 -21.62 -5.03
N ARG A 68 -7.86 -21.21 -6.27
CA ARG A 68 -6.54 -20.71 -6.68
C ARG A 68 -6.27 -19.34 -6.05
N LEU A 69 -5.02 -19.10 -5.68
CA LEU A 69 -4.56 -17.78 -5.23
C LEU A 69 -3.64 -17.20 -6.28
N PHE A 70 -3.91 -15.96 -6.69
CA PHE A 70 -3.05 -15.21 -7.60
C PHE A 70 -2.40 -14.08 -6.83
N PHE A 71 -1.10 -13.87 -7.01
CA PHE A 71 -0.40 -12.76 -6.36
C PHE A 71 0.70 -12.18 -7.25
N THR A 72 1.03 -10.93 -6.98
CA THR A 72 2.10 -10.21 -7.66
C THR A 72 3.36 -10.21 -6.83
N GLU A 73 4.49 -10.41 -7.50
CA GLU A 73 5.82 -10.09 -7.00
C GLU A 73 6.27 -8.81 -7.70
N ARG A 74 6.70 -7.80 -6.93
CA ARG A 74 7.05 -6.47 -7.44
C ARG A 74 8.01 -6.49 -8.64
N PRO A 75 8.94 -7.46 -8.78
CA PRO A 75 9.76 -7.61 -9.97
C PRO A 75 9.07 -8.01 -11.27
N GLY A 76 7.74 -8.10 -11.29
CA GLY A 76 6.98 -8.34 -12.52
C GLY A 76 6.42 -9.76 -12.65
N ARG A 77 6.33 -10.55 -11.57
CA ARG A 77 5.82 -11.93 -11.67
C ARG A 77 4.40 -12.02 -11.16
N ILE A 78 3.53 -12.66 -11.94
CA ILE A 78 2.23 -13.13 -11.45
C ILE A 78 2.40 -14.59 -11.05
N ARG A 79 2.25 -14.89 -9.78
CA ARG A 79 2.42 -16.22 -9.19
C ARG A 79 1.05 -16.81 -8.86
N VAL A 80 1.00 -18.14 -8.86
CA VAL A 80 -0.22 -18.89 -8.58
C VAL A 80 0.08 -19.95 -7.52
N ILE A 81 -0.79 -20.04 -6.53
CA ILE A 81 -0.90 -21.19 -5.64
C ILE A 81 -2.17 -21.94 -6.02
N GLU A 82 -2.04 -23.23 -6.30
CA GLU A 82 -3.14 -24.12 -6.65
C GLU A 82 -3.06 -25.34 -5.74
N ASN A 83 -4.19 -25.73 -5.14
CA ASN A 83 -4.26 -26.83 -4.19
C ASN A 83 -3.21 -26.75 -3.07
N GLY A 84 -2.97 -25.54 -2.55
CA GLY A 84 -2.01 -25.27 -1.48
C GLY A 84 -0.53 -25.34 -1.89
N THR A 85 -0.22 -25.47 -3.19
CA THR A 85 1.15 -25.56 -3.70
C THR A 85 1.46 -24.37 -4.61
N LEU A 86 2.59 -23.70 -4.38
CA LEU A 86 3.13 -22.68 -5.30
C LEU A 86 3.56 -23.32 -6.61
N LEU A 87 3.01 -22.86 -7.73
CA LEU A 87 3.44 -23.31 -9.04
C LEU A 87 4.87 -22.83 -9.34
N GLN A 88 5.68 -23.74 -9.92
CA GLN A 88 7.08 -23.46 -10.24
C GLN A 88 7.20 -22.33 -11.27
N ALA A 89 6.42 -22.40 -12.34
CA ALA A 89 6.38 -21.36 -13.36
C ALA A 89 5.35 -20.28 -12.99
N PRO A 90 5.67 -18.99 -13.12
CA PRO A 90 4.67 -17.95 -12.97
C PRO A 90 3.62 -18.03 -14.09
N ALA A 91 2.45 -17.43 -13.83
CA ALA A 91 1.42 -17.24 -14.85
C ALA A 91 1.87 -16.23 -15.93
N ALA A 92 2.63 -15.22 -15.53
CA ALA A 92 3.24 -14.28 -16.45
C ALA A 92 4.49 -13.61 -15.86
N TYR A 93 5.33 -13.12 -16.76
CA TYR A 93 6.31 -12.08 -16.50
C TYR A 93 5.85 -10.81 -17.21
N ILE A 94 5.69 -9.74 -16.45
CA ILE A 94 5.31 -8.42 -16.90
C ILE A 94 6.58 -7.56 -16.86
N ASN A 95 6.90 -6.91 -17.98
CA ASN A 95 8.00 -5.96 -17.99
C ASN A 95 7.60 -4.70 -17.23
N VAL A 96 8.30 -4.43 -16.13
CA VAL A 96 8.01 -3.33 -15.22
C VAL A 96 9.25 -2.48 -15.00
N GLU A 97 9.02 -1.19 -14.72
CA GLU A 97 10.07 -0.33 -14.18
C GLU A 97 10.13 -0.53 -12.66
N GLN A 98 11.32 -0.87 -12.14
CA GLN A 98 11.54 -1.08 -10.72
C GLN A 98 12.45 0.00 -10.16
N ASN A 99 11.89 0.84 -9.30
CA ASN A 99 12.64 1.85 -8.58
C ASN A 99 11.88 2.23 -7.30
N GLY A 100 12.50 2.07 -6.13
CA GLY A 100 11.83 2.34 -4.85
C GLY A 100 10.54 1.52 -4.66
N GLU A 101 9.39 2.19 -4.65
CA GLU A 101 8.06 1.59 -4.49
C GLU A 101 7.48 1.01 -5.79
N SER A 102 8.02 1.40 -6.95
CA SER A 102 7.52 1.02 -8.28
C SER A 102 7.71 -0.46 -8.62
N GLY A 103 6.86 -0.98 -9.50
CA GLY A 103 6.95 -2.33 -10.06
C GLY A 103 5.59 -2.89 -10.44
N LEU A 104 5.40 -4.20 -10.27
CA LEU A 104 4.09 -4.84 -10.37
C LEU A 104 3.40 -4.83 -8.99
N LEU A 105 2.32 -4.07 -8.87
CA LEU A 105 1.68 -3.73 -7.60
C LEU A 105 0.34 -4.46 -7.45
N GLY A 106 -0.79 -3.74 -7.54
CA GLY A 106 -2.11 -4.31 -7.33
C GLY A 106 -2.46 -5.44 -8.28
N LEU A 107 -3.25 -6.37 -7.74
CA LEU A 107 -3.91 -7.45 -8.46
C LEU A 107 -5.32 -7.59 -7.92
N VAL A 108 -6.28 -7.79 -8.82
CA VAL A 108 -7.65 -8.18 -8.46
C VAL A 108 -8.21 -9.09 -9.54
N LEU A 109 -8.90 -10.15 -9.14
CA LEU A 109 -9.65 -11.03 -10.03
C LEU A 109 -10.99 -10.38 -10.35
N HIS A 110 -11.48 -10.58 -11.58
CA HIS A 110 -12.85 -10.21 -11.91
C HIS A 110 -13.83 -10.98 -11.00
N PRO A 111 -14.97 -10.41 -10.56
CA PRO A 111 -15.94 -11.11 -9.71
C PRO A 111 -16.38 -12.48 -10.28
N ASN A 112 -16.54 -12.55 -11.61
CA ASN A 112 -16.84 -13.78 -12.38
C ASN A 112 -15.59 -14.49 -12.95
N PHE A 113 -14.45 -14.43 -12.26
CA PHE A 113 -13.18 -14.98 -12.75
C PHE A 113 -13.27 -16.45 -13.19
N THR A 114 -14.03 -17.29 -12.48
CA THR A 114 -14.18 -18.72 -12.82
C THR A 114 -14.91 -18.97 -14.16
N GLU A 115 -15.57 -17.95 -14.70
CA GLU A 115 -16.27 -18.03 -15.98
C GLU A 115 -15.49 -17.32 -17.09
N ASN A 116 -14.93 -16.14 -16.79
CA ASN A 116 -14.32 -15.28 -17.80
C ASN A 116 -12.78 -15.26 -17.78
N HIS A 117 -12.17 -15.79 -16.72
CA HIS A 117 -10.72 -15.84 -16.51
C HIS A 117 -10.04 -14.47 -16.62
N LEU A 118 -10.73 -13.40 -16.23
CA LEU A 118 -10.20 -12.04 -16.27
C LEU A 118 -9.62 -11.62 -14.93
N LEU A 119 -8.42 -11.07 -14.95
CA LEU A 119 -7.78 -10.43 -13.81
C LEU A 119 -7.16 -9.10 -14.22
N TYR A 120 -6.96 -8.23 -13.26
CA TYR A 120 -6.45 -6.88 -13.47
C TYR A 120 -5.18 -6.70 -12.66
N VAL A 121 -4.20 -6.01 -13.22
CA VAL A 121 -2.94 -5.69 -12.54
C VAL A 121 -2.56 -4.23 -12.72
N TYR A 122 -1.98 -3.64 -11.68
CA TYR A 122 -1.40 -2.30 -11.68
C TYR A 122 0.12 -2.41 -11.85
N GLN A 123 0.69 -1.75 -12.85
CA GLN A 123 2.12 -1.81 -13.13
C GLN A 123 2.72 -0.42 -13.34
N THR A 124 3.98 -0.26 -12.93
CA THR A 124 4.84 0.87 -13.32
C THR A 124 5.64 0.51 -14.59
N TYR A 125 5.77 1.44 -15.52
CA TYR A 125 6.51 1.28 -16.77
C TYR A 125 7.24 2.56 -17.17
N PHE A 126 8.32 2.41 -17.94
CA PHE A 126 9.02 3.50 -18.59
C PHE A 126 8.64 3.58 -20.07
N ASN A 127 8.24 4.76 -20.55
CA ASN A 127 7.83 4.94 -21.94
C ASN A 127 8.96 5.41 -22.88
N GLY A 128 10.20 5.49 -22.38
CA GLY A 128 11.34 6.08 -23.09
C GLY A 128 11.71 7.49 -22.64
N THR A 129 10.82 8.19 -21.92
CA THR A 129 11.05 9.56 -21.43
C THR A 129 10.69 9.74 -19.97
N SER A 130 9.62 9.09 -19.50
CA SER A 130 9.17 9.20 -18.12
C SER A 130 8.55 7.90 -17.63
N VAL A 131 8.44 7.79 -16.30
CA VAL A 131 7.80 6.65 -15.63
C VAL A 131 6.34 6.95 -15.40
N PHE A 132 5.50 5.95 -15.60
CA PHE A 132 4.06 6.03 -15.40
C PHE A 132 3.54 4.72 -14.85
N ASN A 133 2.36 4.78 -14.26
CA ASN A 133 1.57 3.64 -13.87
C ASN A 133 0.45 3.39 -14.89
N LYS A 134 0.02 2.14 -15.03
CA LYS A 134 -1.14 1.74 -15.82
C LYS A 134 -1.84 0.55 -15.20
N VAL A 135 -3.10 0.33 -15.58
CA VAL A 135 -3.83 -0.91 -15.27
C VAL A 135 -4.03 -1.72 -16.54
N LEU A 136 -3.69 -3.00 -16.47
CA LEU A 136 -3.94 -3.99 -17.51
C LEU A 136 -5.05 -4.94 -17.06
N MET A 137 -5.96 -5.27 -17.97
CA MET A 137 -6.80 -6.45 -17.89
C MET A 137 -6.08 -7.59 -18.62
N LEU A 138 -6.00 -8.75 -17.99
CA LEU A 138 -5.34 -9.94 -18.48
C LEU A 138 -6.36 -11.06 -18.61
N THR A 139 -6.16 -11.93 -19.61
CA THR A 139 -6.93 -13.17 -19.75
C THR A 139 -6.05 -14.34 -19.37
N GLU A 140 -6.52 -15.13 -18.40
CA GLU A 140 -5.89 -16.35 -17.92
C GLU A 140 -6.42 -17.58 -18.68
N ARG A 141 -5.55 -18.57 -18.88
CA ARG A 141 -5.89 -19.92 -19.33
C ARG A 141 -4.81 -20.87 -18.85
N ASP A 142 -5.19 -21.95 -18.17
CA ASP A 142 -4.28 -23.00 -17.70
C ASP A 142 -3.09 -22.48 -16.88
N ASN A 143 -3.37 -21.58 -15.94
CA ASN A 143 -2.40 -20.89 -15.10
C ASN A 143 -1.35 -20.09 -15.92
N LYS A 144 -1.74 -19.58 -17.09
CA LYS A 144 -0.94 -18.70 -17.96
C LYS A 144 -1.75 -17.50 -18.43
N ILE A 145 -1.07 -16.38 -18.66
CA ILE A 145 -1.69 -15.22 -19.29
C ILE A 145 -1.53 -15.31 -20.81
N ILE A 146 -2.65 -15.25 -21.52
CA ILE A 146 -2.70 -15.42 -22.98
C ILE A 146 -3.05 -14.13 -23.74
N ASN A 147 -3.58 -13.12 -23.04
CA ASN A 147 -3.94 -11.85 -23.64
C ASN A 147 -3.87 -10.71 -22.61
N SER A 148 -3.72 -9.48 -23.09
CA SER A 148 -3.74 -8.27 -22.28
C SER A 148 -4.40 -7.09 -23.00
N LYS A 149 -5.10 -6.23 -22.25
CA LYS A 149 -5.68 -4.97 -22.71
C LYS A 149 -5.38 -3.88 -21.70
N VAL A 150 -5.00 -2.70 -22.16
CA VAL A 150 -4.86 -1.51 -21.30
C VAL A 150 -6.25 -1.01 -20.90
N ILE A 151 -6.47 -0.80 -19.60
CA ILE A 151 -7.72 -0.30 -19.02
C ILE A 151 -7.63 1.19 -18.75
N ILE A 152 -6.50 1.63 -18.22
CA ILE A 152 -6.15 3.04 -18.08
C ILE A 152 -4.64 3.17 -18.12
N ASP A 153 -4.14 4.25 -18.71
CA ASP A 153 -2.71 4.52 -18.90
C ASP A 153 -2.36 5.93 -18.43
N GLY A 154 -1.07 6.21 -18.30
CA GLY A 154 -0.56 7.55 -18.01
C GLY A 154 -0.89 8.06 -16.60
N ILE A 155 -1.10 7.16 -15.64
CA ILE A 155 -1.17 7.54 -14.23
C ILE A 155 0.24 8.00 -13.82
N PRO A 156 0.44 9.19 -13.24
CA PRO A 156 1.77 9.61 -12.81
C PRO A 156 2.41 8.60 -11.85
N ALA A 157 3.72 8.42 -12.00
CA ALA A 157 4.52 7.53 -11.17
C ALA A 157 5.81 8.23 -10.73
N ALA A 158 6.40 7.75 -9.65
CA ALA A 158 7.72 8.18 -9.19
C ALA A 158 8.38 7.02 -8.42
N ASP A 159 9.56 7.23 -7.84
CA ASP A 159 10.21 6.23 -6.99
C ASP A 159 9.46 5.97 -5.66
N ARG A 160 8.47 6.81 -5.32
CA ARG A 160 7.61 6.71 -4.15
C ARG A 160 6.23 7.31 -4.45
N ASN A 161 5.25 6.95 -3.64
CA ASN A 161 3.87 7.40 -3.76
C ASN A 161 3.23 6.98 -5.09
N ASP A 162 3.35 5.70 -5.42
CA ASP A 162 2.70 5.12 -6.61
C ASP A 162 1.26 4.67 -6.34
N GLY A 163 0.88 4.48 -5.07
CA GLY A 163 -0.36 3.81 -4.68
C GLY A 163 -0.40 2.38 -5.22
N GLY A 164 -1.41 2.09 -6.05
CA GLY A 164 -1.46 0.87 -6.85
C GLY A 164 -2.42 -0.19 -6.35
N ARG A 165 -3.22 0.07 -5.30
CA ARG A 165 -4.28 -0.85 -4.90
C ARG A 165 -5.43 -0.80 -5.91
N ILE A 166 -5.94 -1.96 -6.31
CA ILE A 166 -7.11 -2.09 -7.18
C ILE A 166 -8.11 -3.05 -6.55
N LYS A 167 -9.41 -2.78 -6.75
CA LYS A 167 -10.48 -3.62 -6.20
C LYS A 167 -11.78 -3.46 -7.00
N PHE A 168 -12.56 -4.53 -7.13
CA PHE A 168 -13.95 -4.41 -7.58
C PHE A 168 -14.86 -3.96 -6.44
N GLY A 169 -15.82 -3.09 -6.78
CA GLY A 169 -16.90 -2.66 -5.91
C GLY A 169 -18.13 -3.55 -5.98
N PRO A 170 -19.07 -3.41 -5.03
CA PRO A 170 -20.37 -4.09 -5.07
C PRO A 170 -21.26 -3.62 -6.23
N ASP A 171 -20.84 -2.58 -6.93
CA ASP A 171 -21.47 -2.01 -8.12
C ASP A 171 -20.84 -2.51 -9.44
N ASP A 172 -20.02 -3.56 -9.38
CA ASP A 172 -19.28 -4.15 -10.50
C ASP A 172 -18.33 -3.17 -11.22
N LYS A 173 -17.83 -2.16 -10.50
CA LYS A 173 -16.84 -1.21 -11.03
C LYS A 173 -15.45 -1.49 -10.47
N LEU A 174 -14.44 -1.17 -11.27
CA LEU A 174 -13.05 -1.25 -10.88
C LEU A 174 -12.62 0.07 -10.22
N TYR A 175 -12.18 -0.02 -8.98
CA TYR A 175 -11.61 1.08 -8.22
C TYR A 175 -10.09 0.99 -8.21
N ILE A 176 -9.42 2.11 -8.47
CA ILE A 176 -7.95 2.19 -8.61
C ILE A 176 -7.45 3.31 -7.70
N ALA A 177 -6.64 2.97 -6.72
CA ALA A 177 -5.98 3.91 -5.82
C ALA A 177 -4.63 4.32 -6.39
N THR A 178 -4.39 5.62 -6.53
CA THR A 178 -3.16 6.20 -7.06
C THR A 178 -2.49 7.08 -6.02
N GLY A 179 -1.16 7.12 -6.01
CA GLY A 179 -0.43 8.11 -5.22
C GLY A 179 -0.16 9.40 -6.00
N ASP A 180 0.37 10.41 -5.32
CA ASP A 180 0.65 11.73 -5.87
C ASP A 180 1.92 11.80 -6.73
N ALA A 181 2.67 10.68 -6.84
CA ALA A 181 3.94 10.59 -7.56
C ALA A 181 4.95 11.68 -7.13
N ARG A 182 4.97 12.03 -5.84
CA ARG A 182 5.80 13.10 -5.25
C ARG A 182 5.56 14.48 -5.86
N GLN A 183 4.39 14.69 -6.46
CA GLN A 183 3.94 15.97 -6.98
C GLN A 183 2.62 16.33 -6.28
N PRO A 184 2.69 16.82 -5.02
CA PRO A 184 1.52 16.92 -4.17
C PRO A 184 0.39 17.78 -4.76
N ASP A 185 0.73 18.85 -5.47
CA ASP A 185 -0.24 19.73 -6.13
C ASP A 185 -1.14 19.00 -7.15
N LEU A 186 -0.67 17.89 -7.74
CA LEU A 186 -1.47 17.08 -8.66
C LEU A 186 -2.65 16.39 -7.97
N ALA A 187 -2.59 16.16 -6.65
CA ALA A 187 -3.68 15.56 -5.89
C ALA A 187 -4.94 16.45 -5.91
N GLN A 188 -4.77 17.78 -5.96
CA GLN A 188 -5.85 18.76 -6.08
C GLN A 188 -6.27 19.05 -7.52
N ASN A 189 -5.43 18.72 -8.50
CA ASN A 189 -5.76 18.91 -9.91
C ASN A 189 -6.74 17.82 -10.40
N ALA A 190 -7.97 18.24 -10.75
CA ALA A 190 -9.02 17.35 -11.26
C ALA A 190 -8.72 16.73 -12.64
N GLY A 191 -7.81 17.33 -13.43
CA GLY A 191 -7.36 16.80 -14.71
C GLY A 191 -6.20 15.81 -14.60
N SER A 192 -5.67 15.58 -13.39
CA SER A 192 -4.60 14.61 -13.13
C SER A 192 -5.16 13.30 -12.57
N LEU A 193 -4.47 12.19 -12.85
CA LEU A 193 -4.74 10.88 -12.25
C LEU A 193 -3.96 10.62 -10.95
N ALA A 194 -3.08 11.54 -10.53
CA ALA A 194 -2.27 11.39 -9.32
C ALA A 194 -3.05 11.78 -8.06
N GLY A 195 -2.87 11.03 -6.98
CA GLY A 195 -3.52 11.29 -5.68
C GLY A 195 -5.05 11.16 -5.75
N LYS A 196 -5.53 10.09 -6.37
CA LYS A 196 -6.96 9.85 -6.65
C LYS A 196 -7.36 8.44 -6.23
N ILE A 197 -8.65 8.28 -5.96
CA ILE A 197 -9.32 7.00 -6.23
C ILE A 197 -10.07 7.19 -7.54
N LEU A 198 -9.80 6.31 -8.51
CA LEU A 198 -10.47 6.26 -9.81
C LEU A 198 -11.55 5.17 -9.80
N ARG A 199 -12.60 5.33 -10.59
CA ARG A 199 -13.69 4.35 -10.78
C ARG A 199 -13.98 4.19 -12.27
N LEU A 200 -13.85 2.96 -12.76
CA LEU A 200 -14.02 2.57 -14.16
C LEU A 200 -14.98 1.39 -14.29
N ASN A 201 -15.62 1.25 -15.45
CA ASN A 201 -16.21 -0.03 -15.84
C ASN A 201 -15.09 -1.08 -16.04
N PRO A 202 -15.40 -2.38 -15.95
CA PRO A 202 -14.40 -3.45 -16.15
C PRO A 202 -13.68 -3.38 -17.51
N ASP A 203 -14.30 -2.77 -18.52
CA ASP A 203 -13.73 -2.62 -19.87
C ASP A 203 -12.87 -1.36 -20.04
N GLY A 204 -12.76 -0.51 -19.01
CA GLY A 204 -12.03 0.76 -19.01
C GLY A 204 -12.85 1.99 -19.40
N SER A 205 -14.13 1.83 -19.75
CA SER A 205 -15.00 2.99 -19.99
C SER A 205 -15.34 3.70 -18.67
N ILE A 206 -15.61 5.01 -18.76
CA ILE A 206 -15.96 5.82 -17.59
C ILE A 206 -17.46 5.64 -17.29
N PRO A 207 -17.84 5.26 -16.06
CA PRO A 207 -19.23 5.18 -15.67
C PRO A 207 -19.95 6.54 -15.77
N HIS A 208 -21.17 6.54 -16.29
CA HIS A 208 -21.96 7.77 -16.48
C HIS A 208 -22.40 8.40 -15.14
N ASP A 209 -22.40 7.61 -14.07
CA ASP A 209 -22.74 7.99 -12.70
C ASP A 209 -21.51 8.40 -11.87
N ASN A 210 -20.34 8.58 -12.50
CA ASN A 210 -19.18 9.15 -11.80
C ASN A 210 -19.45 10.60 -11.35
N PRO A 211 -18.84 11.04 -10.24
CA PRO A 211 -19.10 12.35 -9.65
C PRO A 211 -18.59 13.53 -10.50
N PHE A 212 -17.64 13.27 -11.39
CA PHE A 212 -17.10 14.23 -12.34
C PHE A 212 -17.38 13.76 -13.76
N GLU A 213 -18.16 14.52 -14.52
CA GLU A 213 -18.60 14.14 -15.86
C GLU A 213 -17.41 13.86 -16.79
N GLY A 214 -17.44 12.70 -17.47
CA GLY A 214 -16.38 12.30 -18.39
C GLY A 214 -15.01 12.04 -17.76
N SER A 215 -14.94 11.92 -16.43
CA SER A 215 -13.69 11.71 -15.69
C SER A 215 -13.71 10.38 -14.91
N PRO A 216 -12.58 9.64 -14.86
CA PRO A 216 -12.47 8.44 -14.05
C PRO A 216 -12.34 8.77 -12.55
N VAL A 217 -12.15 10.03 -12.16
CA VAL A 217 -11.96 10.41 -10.77
C VAL A 217 -13.23 10.12 -9.95
N TYR A 218 -13.07 9.35 -8.87
CA TYR A 218 -14.12 9.09 -7.89
C TYR A 218 -13.94 9.94 -6.64
N SER A 219 -12.71 10.10 -6.16
CA SER A 219 -12.33 11.07 -5.12
C SER A 219 -10.89 11.55 -5.32
N TYR A 220 -10.52 12.66 -4.67
CA TYR A 220 -9.25 13.33 -4.89
C TYR A 220 -8.68 13.96 -3.61
N GLY A 221 -7.49 14.53 -3.70
CA GLY A 221 -6.79 15.08 -2.54
C GLY A 221 -6.20 13.99 -1.65
N HIS A 222 -5.70 12.91 -2.25
CA HIS A 222 -5.02 11.82 -1.55
C HIS A 222 -3.51 11.88 -1.77
N ARG A 223 -2.73 11.34 -0.82
CA ARG A 223 -1.26 11.30 -0.93
C ARG A 223 -0.75 10.00 -1.51
N ASN A 224 -0.98 8.88 -0.83
CA ASN A 224 -0.45 7.57 -1.21
C ASN A 224 -1.33 6.44 -0.67
N ILE A 225 -2.41 6.13 -1.39
CA ILE A 225 -3.39 5.13 -0.97
C ILE A 225 -2.84 3.71 -1.19
N GLN A 226 -2.68 2.97 -0.10
CA GLN A 226 -2.16 1.60 -0.11
C GLN A 226 -3.23 0.55 0.09
N GLY A 227 -4.42 0.89 0.60
CA GLY A 227 -5.48 -0.08 0.91
C GLY A 227 -6.85 0.39 0.44
N LEU A 228 -7.67 -0.58 0.01
CA LEU A 228 -9.08 -0.41 -0.33
C LEU A 228 -9.86 -1.62 0.19
N ALA A 229 -10.96 -1.37 0.90
CA ALA A 229 -11.84 -2.41 1.39
C ALA A 229 -13.30 -1.93 1.41
N TRP A 230 -14.21 -2.84 1.06
CA TRP A 230 -15.64 -2.59 1.21
C TRP A 230 -16.10 -3.18 2.53
N HIS A 231 -16.85 -2.41 3.30
CA HIS A 231 -17.51 -2.93 4.49
C HIS A 231 -18.61 -3.93 4.05
N PRO A 232 -18.58 -5.19 4.54
CA PRO A 232 -19.38 -6.27 3.94
C PRO A 232 -20.89 -6.13 4.16
N VAL A 233 -21.33 -5.30 5.11
CA VAL A 233 -22.75 -5.11 5.42
C VAL A 233 -23.29 -3.80 4.84
N THR A 234 -22.52 -2.72 4.93
CA THR A 234 -22.97 -1.38 4.51
C THR A 234 -22.63 -1.07 3.06
N GLY A 235 -21.67 -1.79 2.47
CA GLY A 235 -21.16 -1.48 1.14
C GLY A 235 -20.38 -0.17 1.08
N GLU A 236 -19.91 0.34 2.22
CA GLU A 236 -19.09 1.56 2.28
C GLU A 236 -17.63 1.26 1.92
N LEU A 237 -17.01 2.15 1.14
CA LEU A 237 -15.61 2.03 0.75
C LEU A 237 -14.71 2.69 1.81
N TYR A 238 -13.72 1.95 2.30
CA TYR A 238 -12.66 2.45 3.15
C TYR A 238 -11.33 2.42 2.41
N ALA A 239 -10.51 3.44 2.62
CA ALA A 239 -9.14 3.50 2.15
C ALA A 239 -8.16 3.68 3.31
N SER A 240 -6.96 3.11 3.17
CA SER A 240 -5.82 3.44 4.03
C SER A 240 -4.74 4.12 3.21
N GLU A 241 -4.21 5.23 3.70
CA GLU A 241 -3.16 5.98 3.01
C GLU A 241 -2.05 6.44 3.94
N HIS A 242 -0.84 6.59 3.37
CA HIS A 242 0.31 7.10 4.11
C HIS A 242 0.39 8.62 4.01
N GLY A 243 0.54 9.29 5.15
CA GLY A 243 0.78 10.74 5.22
C GLY A 243 2.26 11.11 4.99
N ALA A 244 2.60 12.39 5.08
CA ALA A 244 3.92 12.90 4.69
C ALA A 244 5.06 12.47 5.64
N GLU A 245 4.86 12.69 6.94
CA GLU A 245 5.83 12.45 8.01
C GLU A 245 5.15 11.76 9.21
N GLY A 246 4.26 10.81 8.93
CA GLY A 246 3.20 10.34 9.83
C GLY A 246 1.86 10.82 9.29
N ASN A 247 0.85 10.94 10.16
CA ASN A 247 -0.51 11.33 9.76
C ASN A 247 -1.14 10.33 8.78
N ASP A 248 -0.85 9.04 8.96
CA ASP A 248 -1.50 8.00 8.15
C ASP A 248 -2.99 7.98 8.45
N GLU A 249 -3.82 7.72 7.45
CA GLU A 249 -5.26 7.86 7.58
C GLU A 249 -6.00 6.57 7.20
N ILE A 250 -7.10 6.33 7.90
CA ILE A 250 -8.19 5.49 7.43
C ILE A 250 -9.35 6.41 7.05
N ASN A 251 -9.72 6.40 5.78
CA ASN A 251 -10.71 7.27 5.18
C ASN A 251 -11.98 6.50 4.79
N LEU A 252 -13.16 7.05 5.10
CA LEU A 252 -14.44 6.59 4.57
C LEU A 252 -14.70 7.32 3.25
N ILE A 253 -14.60 6.61 2.15
CA ILE A 253 -14.57 7.18 0.81
C ILE A 253 -15.98 7.52 0.31
N LYS A 254 -16.18 8.80 0.03
CA LYS A 254 -17.38 9.38 -0.59
C LYS A 254 -17.13 9.82 -2.04
N PRO A 255 -18.12 9.67 -2.94
CA PRO A 255 -18.01 10.14 -4.32
C PRO A 255 -17.86 11.65 -4.38
N GLY A 256 -16.93 12.14 -5.19
CA GLY A 256 -16.68 13.57 -5.45
C GLY A 256 -15.93 14.29 -4.33
N ALA A 257 -15.66 13.62 -3.22
CA ALA A 257 -15.05 14.23 -2.06
C ALA A 257 -13.54 14.50 -2.22
N ASN A 258 -13.08 15.51 -1.47
CA ASN A 258 -11.69 15.94 -1.36
C ASN A 258 -11.15 15.56 0.03
N TYR A 259 -10.02 14.87 0.08
CA TYR A 259 -9.36 14.39 1.30
C TYR A 259 -8.22 15.31 1.76
N GLY A 260 -8.06 16.47 1.11
CA GLY A 260 -7.30 17.58 1.64
C GLY A 260 -5.83 17.62 1.26
N TRP A 261 -5.17 16.50 0.96
CA TRP A 261 -3.74 16.51 0.59
C TRP A 261 -3.48 17.39 -0.66
N PRO A 262 -2.48 18.28 -0.65
CA PRO A 262 -1.50 18.55 0.41
C PRO A 262 -1.84 19.74 1.33
N ILE A 263 -3.04 20.29 1.22
CA ILE A 263 -3.48 21.47 1.95
C ILE A 263 -3.69 21.16 3.43
N GLU A 264 -4.24 19.98 3.73
CA GLU A 264 -4.57 19.53 5.08
C GLU A 264 -4.37 18.01 5.19
N GLU A 265 -3.85 17.56 6.33
CA GLU A 265 -3.77 16.15 6.74
C GLU A 265 -4.42 16.04 8.13
N CYS A 266 -5.11 14.94 8.41
CA CYS A 266 -5.70 14.57 9.69
C CYS A 266 -6.75 15.52 10.28
N ALA A 267 -7.19 16.52 9.53
CA ALA A 267 -8.08 17.54 10.03
C ALA A 267 -9.39 17.64 9.21
N ALA A 268 -10.37 18.32 9.78
CA ALA A 268 -11.78 18.28 9.37
C ALA A 268 -12.35 19.67 9.10
N GLN A 269 -11.50 20.67 8.88
CA GLN A 269 -11.99 22.04 8.79
C GLN A 269 -12.58 22.34 7.42
N ARG A 270 -11.94 21.85 6.35
CA ARG A 270 -12.29 22.18 4.97
C ARG A 270 -12.55 20.97 4.08
N PHE A 271 -12.05 19.81 4.48
CA PHE A 271 -12.05 18.58 3.68
C PHE A 271 -12.65 17.41 4.46
N GLU A 272 -12.80 16.26 3.80
CA GLU A 272 -13.32 15.07 4.47
C GLU A 272 -12.41 14.64 5.61
N LYS A 273 -13.03 14.36 6.75
CA LYS A 273 -12.33 13.97 7.96
C LYS A 273 -11.99 12.47 7.90
N PRO A 274 -10.75 12.06 8.20
CA PRO A 274 -10.45 10.65 8.35
C PRO A 274 -11.19 10.03 9.54
N VAL A 275 -11.57 8.77 9.37
CA VAL A 275 -12.16 7.95 10.44
C VAL A 275 -11.14 7.77 11.56
N VAL A 276 -9.88 7.50 11.18
CA VAL A 276 -8.75 7.38 12.09
C VAL A 276 -7.54 8.09 11.47
N CYS A 277 -6.80 8.84 12.29
CA CYS A 277 -5.51 9.41 11.92
C CYS A 277 -4.44 8.92 12.90
N PHE A 278 -3.28 8.54 12.37
CA PHE A 278 -2.12 8.07 13.12
C PHE A 278 -1.02 9.13 13.09
N GLN A 279 -1.01 10.00 14.09
CA GLN A 279 0.02 11.03 14.22
C GLN A 279 1.30 10.45 14.82
N THR A 280 2.45 10.79 14.24
CA THR A 280 3.79 10.50 14.78
C THR A 280 4.15 11.52 15.88
N GLY A 281 3.34 11.57 16.94
CA GLY A 281 3.60 12.34 18.15
C GLY A 281 3.99 11.42 19.29
N TRP A 282 5.29 11.42 19.67
CA TRP A 282 5.87 10.96 20.93
C TRP A 282 4.93 10.17 21.85
N ALA A 283 5.16 8.85 21.94
CA ALA A 283 4.50 7.90 22.84
C ALA A 283 4.25 8.49 24.25
N THR A 284 3.12 9.17 24.41
CA THR A 284 2.57 9.57 25.70
C THR A 284 1.07 9.34 25.61
N ARG A 285 0.69 8.14 26.06
CA ARG A 285 -0.66 7.59 26.19
C ARG A 285 -1.27 7.06 24.89
N THR A 286 -1.09 5.74 24.73
CA THR A 286 -2.04 4.80 24.12
C THR A 286 -2.83 5.34 22.92
N THR A 287 -2.38 5.07 21.70
CA THR A 287 -3.13 4.23 20.73
C THR A 287 -2.35 4.09 19.40
N TYR A 288 -2.23 2.84 18.96
CA TYR A 288 -1.94 2.34 17.60
C TYR A 288 -0.92 3.12 16.74
N CYS A 289 0.35 2.73 16.79
CA CYS A 289 1.22 2.88 15.61
C CYS A 289 1.02 1.65 14.71
N TRP A 290 0.77 1.85 13.43
CA TRP A 290 0.89 0.81 12.41
C TRP A 290 2.33 0.84 11.88
N GLN A 291 3.03 -0.29 11.95
CA GLN A 291 4.29 -0.49 11.23
C GLN A 291 4.05 -1.66 10.26
N PRO A 292 4.19 -1.47 8.94
CA PRO A 292 4.12 -2.57 7.96
C PRO A 292 5.19 -3.64 8.19
#